data_AF-A0A225DFU1-F1
#
_entry.id   AF-A0A225DFU1-F1
#
_cell.length_a   1.000
_cell.length_b   1.000
_cell.length_c   1.000
_cell.angle_alpha   90.00
_cell.angle_beta   90.00
_cell.angle_gamma   90.00
#
_symmetry.space_group_name_H-M   'P 1'
#
loop_
_entity.id
_entity.type
_entity.pdbx_description
1 polymer ?
#
loop_
_entity_poly.entity_id
_entity_poly.type
_entity_poly.pdbx_seq_one_letter_code
_entity_poly.pdbx_strand_id
1 'polypeptide(L)'
;MGIKPSLVQDRGDGIWLYTPSVHKTEHFDRDKVIVLGPQAQEVLRPWLDRDPESYCFVPAESVLWMRERRRKPGNRKAPKLPTGLNPRYTRHSYRLAVQRACEKAGVPVWSPNQLRHTRATQIRAAFGSIEAARAVLGHTDTRVTEIYAERDLGLAAKIMKEIG
;
A
#
# COMPACT_ATOMS: atom_id res chain seq x y z
N MET A 1 5.84 -6.96 -6.68
CA MET A 1 5.24 -6.96 -5.34
C MET A 1 3.84 -6.39 -5.38
N GLY A 2 2.88 -7.06 -4.76
CA GLY A 2 1.50 -6.60 -4.64
C GLY A 2 0.86 -7.16 -3.38
N ILE A 3 0.01 -6.32 -2.79
CA ILE A 3 -1.09 -6.62 -1.87
C ILE A 3 -1.68 -8.03 -1.87
N LYS A 4 -1.55 -8.88 -0.83
CA LYS A 4 -2.40 -10.08 -0.69
C LYS A 4 -2.93 -10.18 0.75
N PRO A 5 -4.12 -10.76 0.98
CA PRO A 5 -4.61 -10.94 2.34
C PRO A 5 -3.69 -11.79 3.22
N SER A 6 -3.07 -12.85 2.68
CA SER A 6 -2.14 -13.71 3.45
C SER A 6 -0.89 -13.00 3.96
N LEU A 7 -0.56 -11.83 3.40
CA LEU A 7 0.59 -11.01 3.80
C LEU A 7 0.22 -9.95 4.86
N VAL A 8 -1.04 -9.85 5.26
CA VAL A 8 -1.55 -8.89 6.25
C VAL A 8 -1.94 -9.63 7.52
N GLN A 9 -1.39 -9.20 8.65
CA GLN A 9 -1.63 -9.80 9.96
C GLN A 9 -2.23 -8.75 10.90
N ASP A 10 -3.34 -9.09 11.55
CA ASP A 10 -3.91 -8.29 12.64
C ASP A 10 -3.21 -8.67 13.95
N ARG A 11 -2.65 -7.69 14.67
CA ARG A 11 -2.01 -7.93 15.97
C ARG A 11 -2.99 -7.94 17.14
N GLY A 12 -4.24 -7.53 16.93
CA GLY A 12 -5.27 -7.41 17.97
C GLY A 12 -5.16 -6.15 18.84
N ASP A 13 -4.14 -5.32 18.64
CA ASP A 13 -3.91 -4.06 19.39
C ASP A 13 -4.37 -2.80 18.61
N GLY A 14 -5.10 -3.01 17.51
CA GLY A 14 -5.55 -1.95 16.60
C GLY A 14 -4.53 -1.59 15.51
N ILE A 15 -3.46 -2.38 15.35
CA ILE A 15 -2.48 -2.26 14.27
C ILE A 15 -2.44 -3.53 13.42
N TRP A 16 -2.38 -3.35 12.09
CA TRP A 16 -2.10 -4.43 11.15
C TRP A 16 -0.65 -4.34 10.65
N LEU A 17 -0.03 -5.49 10.40
CA LEU A 17 1.29 -5.60 9.81
C LEU A 17 1.18 -6.16 8.39
N TYR A 18 1.87 -5.54 7.44
CA TYR A 18 2.03 -6.06 6.09
C TYR A 18 3.48 -6.44 5.85
N THR A 19 3.72 -7.72 5.56
CA THR A 19 5.06 -8.27 5.27
C THR A 19 5.16 -8.65 3.81
N PRO A 20 5.80 -7.84 2.95
CA PRO A 20 5.84 -8.07 1.52
C PRO A 20 6.81 -9.20 1.13
N SER A 21 6.37 -10.17 0.33
CA SER A 21 7.12 -11.41 0.01
C SER A 21 8.42 -11.31 -0.82
N VAL A 22 8.66 -10.19 -1.53
CA VAL A 22 9.83 -9.97 -2.45
C VAL A 22 10.22 -8.49 -2.51
N HIS A 23 11.20 -8.04 -1.74
CA HIS A 23 11.65 -6.64 -1.75
C HIS A 23 12.98 -6.46 -2.50
N LYS A 24 13.22 -5.24 -3.01
CA LYS A 24 14.44 -4.89 -3.79
C LYS A 24 15.76 -5.18 -3.04
N THR A 25 15.68 -5.38 -1.73
CA THR A 25 16.79 -5.66 -0.82
C THR A 25 16.75 -7.08 -0.25
N GLU A 26 16.08 -8.03 -0.90
CA GLU A 26 15.97 -9.42 -0.41
C GLU A 26 17.34 -10.11 -0.30
N HIS A 27 18.32 -9.74 -1.15
CA HIS A 27 19.71 -10.16 -0.98
C HIS A 27 20.41 -9.62 0.29
N PHE A 28 19.77 -8.75 1.06
CA PHE A 28 20.27 -8.25 2.34
C PHE A 28 19.65 -8.98 3.56
N ASP A 29 18.94 -10.10 3.34
CA ASP A 29 18.52 -11.06 4.37
C ASP A 29 17.66 -10.45 5.50
N ARG A 30 16.73 -9.56 5.14
CA ARG A 30 15.90 -8.84 6.12
C ARG A 30 14.47 -8.63 5.67
N ASP A 31 13.53 -9.11 6.46
CA ASP A 31 12.10 -8.85 6.26
C ASP A 31 11.78 -7.37 6.41
N LYS A 32 11.04 -6.83 5.43
CA LYS A 32 10.49 -5.49 5.52
C LYS A 32 9.08 -5.56 6.10
N VAL A 33 8.86 -5.07 7.32
CA VAL A 33 7.52 -4.96 7.89
C VAL A 33 6.97 -3.54 7.69
N ILE A 34 5.72 -3.43 7.23
CA ILE A 34 5.01 -2.16 7.08
C ILE A 34 3.84 -2.14 8.07
N VAL A 35 3.84 -1.14 8.95
CA VAL A 35 2.78 -0.91 9.92
C VAL A 35 1.61 -0.18 9.25
N LEU A 36 0.40 -0.71 9.41
CA LEU A 36 -0.85 -0.14 8.90
C LEU A 36 -1.71 0.31 10.08
N GLY A 37 -1.85 1.63 10.24
CA GLY A 37 -2.70 2.23 11.26
C GLY A 37 -4.18 2.30 10.84
N PRO A 38 -5.07 2.78 11.72
CA PRO A 38 -6.52 2.67 11.54
C PRO A 38 -7.04 3.24 10.22
N GLN A 39 -6.51 4.37 9.76
CA GLN A 39 -6.92 4.97 8.48
C GLN A 39 -6.54 4.10 7.28
N ALA A 40 -5.33 3.52 7.30
CA ALA A 40 -4.91 2.57 6.27
C ALA A 40 -5.75 1.29 6.30
N GLN A 41 -6.11 0.80 7.50
CA GLN A 41 -6.96 -0.37 7.68
C GLN A 41 -8.35 -0.15 7.11
N GLU A 42 -8.98 1.01 7.36
CA GLU A 42 -10.29 1.36 6.80
C GLU A 42 -10.30 1.32 5.27
N VAL A 43 -9.25 1.87 4.64
CA VAL A 43 -9.12 1.86 3.17
C VAL A 43 -8.88 0.43 2.65
N LEU A 44 -8.11 -0.37 3.36
CA LEU A 44 -7.69 -1.70 2.91
C LEU A 44 -8.75 -2.78 3.17
N ARG A 45 -9.54 -2.65 4.24
CA ARG A 45 -10.51 -3.66 4.71
C ARG A 45 -11.43 -4.21 3.60
N PRO A 46 -12.04 -3.39 2.72
CA PRO A 46 -12.90 -3.90 1.64
C PRO A 46 -12.18 -4.81 0.64
N TRP A 47 -10.85 -4.80 0.62
CA TRP A 47 -10.02 -5.54 -0.33
C TRP A 47 -9.41 -6.82 0.26
N LEU A 48 -9.63 -7.08 1.56
CA LEU A 48 -9.08 -8.25 2.26
C LEU A 48 -10.05 -9.43 2.32
N ASP A 49 -11.36 -9.19 2.16
CA ASP A 49 -12.38 -10.25 2.10
C ASP A 49 -12.40 -10.93 0.73
N ARG A 50 -11.37 -11.72 0.47
CA ARG A 50 -11.15 -12.48 -0.78
C ARG A 50 -10.17 -13.64 -0.54
N ASP A 51 -9.97 -14.45 -1.57
CA ASP A 51 -8.97 -15.52 -1.55
C ASP A 51 -7.61 -15.02 -1.01
N PRO A 52 -7.01 -15.68 0.02
CA PRO A 52 -5.81 -15.18 0.68
C PRO A 52 -4.59 -15.02 -0.23
N GLU A 53 -4.53 -15.78 -1.32
CA GLU A 53 -3.44 -15.74 -2.28
C GLU A 53 -3.71 -14.85 -3.49
N SER A 54 -4.92 -14.32 -3.61
CA SER A 54 -5.30 -13.36 -4.63
C SER A 54 -4.78 -11.96 -4.33
N TYR A 55 -4.42 -11.22 -5.38
CA TYR A 55 -4.01 -9.84 -5.20
C TYR A 55 -5.19 -8.95 -4.81
N CYS A 56 -5.02 -8.09 -3.80
CA CYS A 56 -6.04 -7.13 -3.38
C CYS A 56 -6.40 -6.14 -4.50
N PHE A 57 -5.43 -5.76 -5.35
CA PHE A 57 -5.61 -4.79 -6.42
C PHE A 57 -5.32 -5.41 -7.79
N VAL A 58 -6.39 -5.78 -8.49
CA VAL A 58 -6.31 -6.43 -9.81
C VAL A 58 -6.67 -5.43 -10.92
N PRO A 59 -5.80 -5.19 -11.91
CA PRO A 59 -6.08 -4.27 -13.01
C PRO A 59 -7.35 -4.60 -13.81
N ALA A 60 -7.63 -5.90 -14.01
CA ALA A 60 -8.81 -6.35 -14.73
C ALA A 60 -10.13 -5.96 -14.03
N GLU A 61 -10.16 -6.01 -12.70
CA GLU A 61 -11.32 -5.59 -11.88
C GLU A 61 -11.57 -4.07 -12.03
N SER A 62 -10.52 -3.26 -12.01
CA SER A 62 -10.63 -1.80 -12.22
C SER A 62 -11.21 -1.46 -13.61
N VAL A 63 -10.78 -2.18 -14.65
CA VAL A 63 -11.34 -2.01 -16.01
C VAL A 63 -12.80 -2.44 -16.07
N LEU A 64 -13.16 -3.55 -15.43
CA LEU A 64 -14.55 -4.00 -15.35
C LEU A 64 -15.43 -2.95 -14.66
N TRP A 65 -15.01 -2.44 -13.51
CA TRP A 65 -15.70 -1.39 -12.78
C TRP A 65 -15.88 -0.10 -13.61
N MET A 66 -14.85 0.31 -14.37
CA MET A 66 -14.98 1.44 -15.29
C MET A 66 -15.98 1.18 -16.43
N ARG A 67 -16.02 -0.05 -16.98
CA ARG A 67 -16.99 -0.44 -18.01
C ARG A 67 -18.41 -0.41 -17.48
N GLU A 68 -18.61 -0.89 -16.24
CA GLU A 68 -19.91 -0.84 -15.57
C GLU A 68 -20.39 0.60 -15.36
N ARG A 69 -19.53 1.49 -14.85
CA ARG A 69 -19.88 2.90 -14.63
C ARG A 69 -20.19 3.68 -15.91
N ARG A 70 -19.63 3.26 -17.05
CA ARG A 70 -19.88 3.87 -18.38
C ARG A 70 -21.04 3.20 -19.13
N ARG A 71 -21.68 2.18 -18.53
CA ARG A 71 -22.75 1.43 -19.19
C ARG A 71 -23.97 2.33 -19.37
N LYS A 72 -24.39 2.49 -20.64
CA LYS A 72 -25.61 3.23 -20.97
C LYS A 72 -26.87 2.47 -20.51
N PRO A 73 -27.91 3.16 -20.03
CA PRO A 73 -29.22 2.57 -19.83
C PRO A 73 -29.71 1.86 -21.10
N GLY A 74 -30.31 0.68 -20.96
CA GLY A 74 -30.80 -0.13 -22.10
C GLY A 74 -29.79 -1.13 -22.68
N ASN A 75 -28.49 -1.06 -22.35
CA ASN A 75 -27.54 -2.10 -22.76
C ASN A 75 -27.68 -3.35 -21.87
N ARG A 76 -28.27 -4.42 -22.43
CA ARG A 76 -28.54 -5.69 -21.73
C ARG A 76 -27.30 -6.57 -21.54
N LYS A 77 -26.23 -6.36 -22.31
CA LYS A 77 -25.00 -7.18 -22.20
C LYS A 77 -24.14 -6.69 -21.03
N ALA A 78 -23.92 -7.55 -20.05
CA ALA A 78 -22.98 -7.28 -18.97
C ALA A 78 -21.54 -7.15 -19.51
N PRO A 79 -20.74 -6.19 -19.03
CA PRO A 79 -19.34 -6.11 -19.41
C PRO A 79 -18.58 -7.33 -18.90
N LYS A 80 -17.66 -7.84 -19.71
CA LYS A 80 -16.80 -8.98 -19.34
C LYS A 80 -15.50 -8.48 -18.74
N LEU A 81 -14.91 -9.28 -17.86
CA LEU A 81 -13.54 -9.09 -17.38
C LEU A 81 -12.59 -9.12 -18.60
N PRO A 82 -11.69 -8.14 -18.74
CA PRO A 82 -10.74 -8.16 -19.85
C PRO A 82 -9.69 -9.26 -19.65
N THR A 83 -9.36 -9.95 -20.74
CA THR A 83 -8.30 -10.96 -20.78
C THR A 83 -6.96 -10.33 -21.18
N GLY A 84 -5.85 -11.00 -20.87
CA GLY A 84 -4.50 -10.57 -21.26
C GLY A 84 -3.90 -9.42 -20.44
N LEU A 85 -4.57 -8.97 -19.37
CA LEU A 85 -3.97 -8.02 -18.42
C LEU A 85 -3.10 -8.78 -17.41
N ASN A 86 -2.09 -8.07 -16.89
CA ASN A 86 -1.32 -8.58 -15.76
C ASN A 86 -2.23 -8.82 -14.55
N PRO A 87 -2.00 -9.89 -13.76
CA PRO A 87 -2.81 -10.23 -12.58
C PRO A 87 -2.67 -9.20 -11.45
N ARG A 88 -1.68 -8.30 -11.55
CA ARG A 88 -1.43 -7.20 -10.62
C ARG A 88 -0.91 -5.97 -11.35
N TYR A 89 -0.97 -4.83 -10.69
CA TYR A 89 -0.28 -3.64 -11.16
C TYR A 89 1.25 -3.86 -11.19
N THR A 90 1.84 -3.61 -12.36
CA THR A 90 3.28 -3.40 -12.53
C THR A 90 3.64 -1.95 -12.20
N ARG A 91 4.93 -1.67 -11.95
CA ARG A 91 5.43 -0.29 -11.75
C ARG A 91 4.94 0.66 -12.85
N HIS A 92 5.00 0.23 -14.10
CA HIS A 92 4.57 1.02 -15.25
C HIS A 92 3.05 1.25 -15.24
N SER A 93 2.25 0.18 -15.09
CA SER A 93 0.79 0.31 -15.06
C SER A 93 0.28 1.11 -13.87
N TYR A 94 0.94 1.02 -12.71
CA TYR A 94 0.62 1.81 -11.52
C TYR A 94 0.91 3.30 -11.75
N ARG A 95 2.07 3.64 -12.33
CA ARG A 95 2.40 5.02 -12.72
C ARG A 95 1.34 5.60 -13.67
N LEU A 96 0.94 4.86 -14.70
CA LEU A 96 -0.08 5.31 -15.63
C LEU A 96 -1.46 5.47 -14.96
N ALA A 97 -1.82 4.58 -14.02
CA ALA A 97 -3.07 4.69 -13.28
C ALA A 97 -3.11 5.96 -12.43
N VAL A 98 -2.03 6.27 -11.71
CA VAL A 98 -1.89 7.51 -10.93
C VAL A 98 -1.98 8.74 -11.85
N GLN A 99 -1.21 8.75 -12.96
CA GLN A 99 -1.23 9.86 -13.91
C GLN A 99 -2.64 10.15 -14.41
N ARG A 100 -3.37 9.13 -14.87
CA ARG A 100 -4.76 9.27 -15.35
C ARG A 100 -5.71 9.74 -14.25
N ALA A 101 -5.51 9.31 -13.02
CA ALA A 101 -6.30 9.76 -11.88
C ALA A 101 -6.06 11.25 -11.58
N CYS A 102 -4.81 11.70 -11.63
CA CYS A 102 -4.46 13.12 -11.48
C CYS A 102 -5.06 13.98 -12.58
N GLU A 103 -4.90 13.58 -13.85
CA GLU A 103 -5.48 14.27 -15.02
C GLU A 103 -7.01 14.39 -14.88
N LYS A 104 -7.68 13.29 -14.49
CA LYS A 104 -9.13 13.29 -14.27
C LYS A 104 -9.57 14.19 -13.12
N ALA A 105 -8.77 14.30 -12.07
CA ALA A 105 -9.06 15.13 -10.91
C ALA A 105 -8.65 16.61 -11.11
N GLY A 106 -7.97 16.95 -12.22
CA GLY A 106 -7.48 18.30 -12.48
C GLY A 106 -6.34 18.73 -11.55
N VAL A 107 -5.60 17.78 -10.99
CA VAL A 107 -4.48 18.06 -10.06
C VAL A 107 -3.13 17.78 -10.72
N PRO A 108 -2.04 18.44 -10.27
CA PRO A 108 -0.70 18.12 -10.75
C PRO A 108 -0.37 16.64 -10.59
N VAL A 109 0.26 16.06 -11.60
CA VAL A 109 0.68 14.65 -11.58
C VAL A 109 1.75 14.47 -10.52
N TRP A 110 1.51 13.56 -9.59
CA TRP A 110 2.49 13.13 -8.60
C TRP A 110 2.89 11.67 -8.81
N SER A 111 4.04 11.31 -8.26
CA SER A 111 4.61 9.97 -8.25
C SER A 111 4.50 9.34 -6.86
N PRO A 112 4.41 8.00 -6.76
CA PRO A 112 4.31 7.34 -5.46
C PRO A 112 5.44 7.65 -4.48
N ASN A 113 6.64 7.97 -4.98
CA ASN A 113 7.76 8.37 -4.12
C ASN A 113 7.52 9.72 -3.44
N GLN A 114 6.77 10.63 -4.07
CA GLN A 114 6.40 11.91 -3.44
C GLN A 114 5.50 11.69 -2.23
N LEU A 115 4.54 10.74 -2.29
CA LEU A 115 3.72 10.38 -1.11
C LEU A 115 4.60 9.92 0.07
N ARG A 116 5.64 9.13 -0.22
CA ARG A 116 6.59 8.67 0.79
C ARG A 116 7.35 9.84 1.42
N HIS A 117 7.84 10.78 0.61
CA HIS A 117 8.53 11.98 1.11
C HIS A 117 7.59 12.88 1.91
N THR A 118 6.38 13.15 1.41
CA THR A 118 5.38 13.95 2.12
C THR A 118 5.06 13.36 3.49
N ARG A 119 4.83 12.04 3.55
CA ARG A 119 4.54 11.37 4.82
C ARG A 119 5.75 11.40 5.78
N ALA A 120 6.97 11.25 5.27
CA ALA A 120 8.20 11.41 6.05
C ALA A 120 8.28 12.79 6.72
N THR A 121 8.00 13.83 5.93
CA THR A 121 8.01 15.22 6.40
C THR A 121 6.93 15.46 7.44
N GLN A 122 5.71 14.95 7.22
CA GLN A 122 4.60 15.06 8.18
C GLN A 122 4.93 14.40 9.53
N ILE A 123 5.47 13.17 9.50
CA ILE A 123 5.86 12.46 10.73
C ILE A 123 6.97 13.23 11.46
N ARG A 124 7.99 13.69 10.74
CA ARG A 124 9.08 14.47 11.34
C ARG A 124 8.57 15.76 11.98
N ALA A 125 7.63 16.45 11.35
CA ALA A 125 7.03 17.67 11.89
C ALA A 125 6.19 17.39 13.15
N ALA A 126 5.40 16.31 13.15
CA ALA A 126 4.53 15.95 14.27
C ALA A 126 5.29 15.43 15.50
N PHE A 127 6.34 14.63 15.30
CA PHE A 127 7.05 13.94 16.38
C PHE A 127 8.44 14.51 16.68
N GLY A 128 8.88 15.55 15.95
CA GLY A 128 10.18 16.21 16.14
C GLY A 128 11.40 15.31 15.89
N SER A 129 11.22 14.07 15.43
CA SER A 129 12.27 13.06 15.37
C SER A 129 12.44 12.49 13.97
N ILE A 130 13.69 12.44 13.50
CA ILE A 130 14.05 11.71 12.27
C ILE A 130 13.94 10.20 12.46
N GLU A 131 14.14 9.71 13.69
CA GLU A 131 14.02 8.29 14.04
C GLU A 131 12.57 7.82 13.87
N ALA A 132 11.59 8.65 14.24
CA ALA A 132 10.16 8.38 14.01
C ALA A 132 9.84 8.18 12.52
N ALA A 133 10.34 9.06 11.66
CA ALA A 133 10.16 8.94 10.21
C ALA A 133 10.90 7.71 9.66
N ARG A 134 12.11 7.41 10.13
CA ARG A 134 12.88 6.24 9.70
C ARG A 134 12.20 4.92 10.08
N ALA A 135 11.72 4.82 11.31
CA ALA A 135 11.03 3.65 11.85
C ALA A 135 9.77 3.35 11.04
N VAL A 136 8.89 4.34 10.83
CA VAL A 136 7.64 4.16 10.05
C VAL A 136 7.93 3.82 8.59
N LEU A 137 8.95 4.41 7.99
CA LEU A 137 9.26 4.17 6.58
C LEU A 137 10.01 2.86 6.34
N GLY A 138 10.51 2.20 7.39
CA GLY A 138 11.37 1.02 7.29
C GLY A 138 12.70 1.35 6.61
N HIS A 139 13.28 2.50 6.94
CA HIS A 139 14.64 2.88 6.51
C HIS A 139 15.67 2.34 7.52
N THR A 140 16.03 1.06 7.37
CA THR A 140 17.13 0.46 8.12
C THR A 140 18.49 0.92 7.56
N ASP A 141 19.39 1.35 8.45
CA ASP A 141 20.81 1.29 8.12
C ASP A 141 21.22 -0.19 8.12
N THR A 142 22.11 -0.57 7.19
CA THR A 142 22.58 -1.96 7.00
C THR A 142 23.30 -2.55 8.22
N ARG A 143 23.49 -1.79 9.31
CA ARG A 143 24.21 -2.20 10.54
C ARG A 143 23.36 -2.46 11.78
N VAL A 144 22.04 -2.38 11.67
CA VAL A 144 21.16 -2.36 12.85
C VAL A 144 20.70 -3.79 13.24
N THR A 145 20.79 -4.14 14.53
CA THR A 145 20.52 -5.49 15.09
C THR A 145 19.01 -5.77 15.29
N GLU A 146 18.63 -7.02 15.54
CA GLU A 146 17.23 -7.46 15.77
C GLU A 146 16.49 -6.64 16.85
N ILE A 147 17.17 -6.31 17.95
CA ILE A 147 16.62 -5.51 19.06
C ILE A 147 16.14 -4.13 18.57
N TYR A 148 16.88 -3.51 17.67
CA TYR A 148 16.49 -2.21 17.11
C TYR A 148 15.35 -2.36 16.10
N ALA A 149 15.24 -3.48 15.40
CA ALA A 149 14.11 -3.75 14.52
C ALA A 149 12.80 -3.87 15.33
N GLU A 150 12.82 -4.55 16.48
CA GLU A 150 11.67 -4.61 17.40
C GLU A 150 11.33 -3.24 17.98
N ARG A 151 12.33 -2.47 18.42
CA ARG A 151 12.14 -1.11 18.94
C ARG A 151 11.52 -0.19 17.89
N ASP A 152 12.05 -0.20 16.67
CA ASP A 152 11.55 0.61 15.56
C ASP A 152 10.12 0.19 15.17
N LEU A 153 9.84 -1.11 15.18
CA LEU A 153 8.48 -1.61 14.95
C LEU A 153 7.51 -1.12 16.03
N GLY A 154 7.91 -1.15 17.30
CA GLY A 154 7.11 -0.62 18.42
C GLY A 154 6.85 0.89 18.30
N LEU A 155 7.87 1.66 17.95
CA LEU A 155 7.75 3.09 17.70
C LEU A 155 6.83 3.39 16.50
N ALA A 156 6.99 2.66 15.40
CA ALA A 156 6.16 2.79 14.22
C ALA A 156 4.70 2.42 14.52
N ALA A 157 4.44 1.34 15.27
CA ALA A 157 3.11 0.96 15.72
C ALA A 157 2.43 2.07 16.54
N LYS A 158 3.16 2.65 17.50
CA LYS A 158 2.64 3.77 18.31
C LYS A 158 2.27 4.97 17.45
N ILE A 159 3.18 5.39 16.56
CA ILE A 159 2.97 6.54 15.67
C ILE A 159 1.78 6.27 14.74
N MET A 160 1.77 5.14 14.03
CA MET A 160 0.71 4.84 13.06
C MET A 160 -0.65 4.64 13.74
N LYS A 161 -0.69 4.23 15.01
CA LYS A 161 -1.94 4.19 15.78
C LYS A 161 -2.52 5.58 16.00
N GLU A 162 -1.67 6.58 16.18
CA GLU A 162 -2.08 7.96 16.46
C GLU A 162 -2.44 8.73 15.17
N ILE A 163 -1.62 8.62 14.13
CA ILE A 163 -1.76 9.44 12.90
C ILE A 163 -2.30 8.69 11.68
N GLY A 164 -2.65 7.40 11.84
CA GLY A 164 -3.31 6.58 10.83
C GLY A 164 -2.40 5.90 9.82
#